data_AF-A0A9P8T8I2-F1
#
_entry.id   AF-A0A9P8T8I2-F1
#
_cell.length_a   1.000
_cell.length_b   1.000
_cell.length_c   1.000
_cell.angle_alpha   90.00
_cell.angle_beta   90.00
_cell.angle_gamma   90.00
#
_symmetry.space_group_name_H-M   'P 1'
#
loop_
_entity.id
_entity.type
_entity.pdbx_description
1 polymer ?
#
loop_
_entity_poly.entity_id
_entity_poly.type
_entity_poly.pdbx_seq_one_letter_code
_entity_poly.pdbx_strand_id
1 'polypeptide(L)'
;RIKVITLDSRQFVGELLSFDKHYNLVLSDCEEHRITKKSQLSLKDRSKAQAAGQSAPSESSLIQEEKRKLGLIILRGEHVISTTIEAPPSKPIA
;
A
#
# COMPACT_ATOMS: atom_id res chain seq x y z
N ARG A 1 5.23 -4.72 -11.08
CA ARG A 1 5.01 -3.83 -9.91
C ARG A 1 4.35 -4.62 -8.78
N ILE A 2 4.87 -4.52 -7.56
CA ILE A 2 4.31 -5.18 -6.37
C ILE A 2 3.83 -4.15 -5.35
N LYS A 3 2.79 -4.51 -4.62
CA LYS A 3 2.31 -3.81 -3.44
C LYS A 3 2.73 -4.57 -2.19
N VAL A 4 3.40 -3.90 -1.28
CA VAL A 4 3.90 -4.41 -0.02
C VAL A 4 3.15 -3.77 1.13
N ILE A 5 2.65 -4.58 2.06
CA ILE A 5 2.01 -4.12 3.29
C ILE A 5 2.97 -4.37 4.45
N THR A 6 3.20 -3.35 5.26
CA THR A 6 4.09 -3.42 6.42
C THR A 6 3.34 -3.49 7.76
N LEU A 7 4.06 -3.87 8.82
CA LEU A 7 3.56 -3.97 10.20
C LEU A 7 2.86 -2.71 10.70
N ASP A 8 3.31 -1.53 10.27
CA ASP A 8 2.73 -0.25 10.62
C ASP A 8 1.57 0.18 9.70
N SER A 9 0.98 -0.78 8.97
CA SER A 9 -0.16 -0.58 8.06
C SER A 9 0.11 0.40 6.92
N ARG A 10 1.39 0.60 6.54
CA ARG A 10 1.73 1.34 5.33
C ARG A 10 1.68 0.43 4.11
N GLN A 11 1.44 1.06 2.98
CA GLN A 11 1.42 0.39 1.70
C GLN A 11 2.50 1.01 0.80
N PHE A 12 3.42 0.17 0.34
CA PHE A 12 4.47 0.55 -0.59
C PHE A 12 4.19 -0.09 -1.93
N VAL A 13 4.19 0.69 -3.00
CA VAL A 13 3.99 0.18 -4.36
C VAL A 13 5.21 0.51 -5.18
N GLY A 14 5.90 -0.49 -5.71
CA GLY A 14 7.14 -0.30 -6.48
C GLY A 14 7.46 -1.46 -7.40
N GLU A 15 8.50 -1.30 -8.22
CA GLU A 15 9.04 -2.39 -9.02
C GLU A 15 10.09 -3.16 -8.23
N LEU A 16 9.83 -4.45 -7.99
CA LEU A 16 10.72 -5.33 -7.26
C LEU A 16 11.99 -5.60 -8.09
N LEU A 17 13.14 -5.22 -7.56
CA LEU A 17 14.43 -5.45 -8.20
C LEU A 17 15.14 -6.68 -7.62
N SER A 18 15.08 -6.86 -6.30
CA SER A 18 15.72 -7.99 -5.63
C SER A 18 15.08 -8.30 -4.27
N PHE A 19 15.37 -9.50 -3.78
CA PHE A 19 15.00 -9.95 -2.44
C PHE A 19 16.13 -10.79 -1.85
N ASP A 20 16.12 -10.97 -0.53
CA ASP A 20 17.07 -11.86 0.16
C ASP A 20 16.35 -12.91 1.03
N LYS A 21 17.14 -13.73 1.73
CA LYS A 21 16.65 -14.78 2.65
C LYS A 21 15.80 -14.21 3.80
N HIS A 22 16.06 -12.99 4.22
CA HIS A 22 15.31 -12.32 5.29
C HIS A 22 14.07 -11.59 4.78
N TYR A 23 13.79 -11.70 3.48
CA TYR A 23 12.73 -10.96 2.81
C TYR A 23 12.96 -9.44 2.82
N ASN A 24 14.21 -9.01 2.89
CA ASN A 24 14.55 -7.62 2.59
C ASN A 24 14.27 -7.37 1.11
N LEU A 25 13.50 -6.33 0.79
CA LEU A 25 13.03 -6.06 -0.57
C LEU A 25 13.66 -4.78 -1.09
N VAL A 26 14.16 -4.81 -2.31
CA VAL A 26 14.60 -3.59 -3.02
C VAL A 26 13.53 -3.21 -4.03
N LEU A 27 12.94 -2.03 -3.85
CA LEU A 27 11.89 -1.49 -4.72
C LEU A 27 12.38 -0.23 -5.43
N SER A 28 12.22 -0.18 -6.74
CA SER A 28 12.39 1.03 -7.55
C SER A 28 11.05 1.74 -7.79
N ASP A 29 11.13 3.05 -8.06
CA ASP A 29 9.98 3.94 -8.28
C ASP A 29 8.86 3.75 -7.25
N CYS A 30 9.28 3.60 -5.98
CA CYS A 30 8.39 3.25 -4.90
C CYS A 30 7.55 4.46 -4.45
N GLU A 31 6.26 4.22 -4.25
CA GLU A 31 5.28 5.16 -3.75
C GLU A 31 4.67 4.62 -2.44
N GLU A 32 4.76 5.40 -1.38
CA GLU A 32 4.07 5.15 -0.10
C GLU A 32 2.66 5.73 -0.18
N HIS A 33 1.65 4.87 -0.01
CA HIS A 33 0.26 5.27 0.14
C HIS A 33 -0.03 5.35 1.65
N ARG A 34 -0.15 6.58 2.17
CA ARG A 34 -0.44 6.83 3.58
C ARG A 34 -1.91 7.14 3.76
N ILE A 35 -2.56 6.39 4.64
CA ILE A 35 -3.90 6.75 5.12
C ILE A 35 -3.74 7.75 6.27
N THR A 36 -4.20 8.98 6.05
CA THR A 36 -4.17 10.02 7.09
C THR A 36 -5.06 9.62 8.27
N LYS A 37 -4.71 10.01 9.51
CA LYS A 37 -5.54 9.74 10.72
C LYS A 37 -7.02 10.13 10.54
N LYS A 38 -7.28 11.22 9.80
CA LYS A 38 -8.64 11.68 9.47
C LYS A 38 -9.40 10.67 8.57
N SER A 39 -8.70 10.07 7.60
CA SER A 39 -9.27 9.06 6.70
C SER A 39 -9.47 7.70 7.40
N GLN A 40 -8.60 7.34 8.35
CA GLN A 40 -8.82 6.15 9.20
C GLN A 40 -10.07 6.29 10.08
N LEU A 41 -10.32 7.47 10.65
CA LEU A 41 -11.53 7.72 11.44
C LEU A 41 -12.79 7.58 10.58
N SER A 42 -12.81 8.16 9.37
CA SER A 42 -13.96 8.03 8.46
C SER A 42 -14.22 6.59 8.00
N LEU A 43 -13.17 5.77 7.84
CA LEU A 43 -13.33 4.34 7.51
C LEU A 43 -13.90 3.52 8.67
N LYS A 44 -13.57 3.88 9.92
CA LYS A 44 -14.08 3.20 11.13
C LYS A 44 -15.52 3.57 11.46
N ASP A 45 -15.93 4.80 11.15
CA ASP A 45 -17.33 5.21 11.27
C ASP A 45 -18.20 4.53 10.20
N ARG A 46 -17.65 4.25 9.01
CA ARG A 46 -18.32 3.50 7.95
C ARG A 46 -18.52 2.02 8.29
N SER A 47 -17.57 1.35 8.93
CA SER A 47 -17.76 -0.05 9.34
C SER A 47 -18.86 -0.22 10.41
N LYS A 48 -19.11 0.82 11.23
CA LYS A 48 -20.29 0.89 12.10
C LYS A 48 -21.58 1.21 11.35
N ALA A 49 -21.55 2.10 10.36
CA ALA A 49 -22.72 2.46 9.56
C ALA A 49 -23.18 1.35 8.59
N GLN A 50 -22.25 0.56 8.05
CA GLN A 50 -22.57 -0.62 7.21
C GLN A 50 -23.25 -1.74 8.01
N ALA A 51 -22.98 -1.87 9.30
CA ALA A 51 -23.72 -2.76 10.19
C ALA A 51 -25.17 -2.29 10.43
N ALA A 52 -25.50 -1.03 10.10
CA ALA A 52 -26.82 -0.42 10.27
C ALA A 52 -27.62 -0.27 8.96
N GLY A 53 -27.14 -0.84 7.84
CA GLY A 53 -27.95 -1.02 6.61
C GLY A 53 -28.20 0.22 5.73
N GLN A 54 -27.45 1.31 5.88
CA GLN A 54 -27.59 2.50 5.03
C GLN A 54 -26.65 2.48 3.81
N SER A 55 -27.20 2.76 2.63
CA SER A 55 -26.50 2.85 1.34
C SER A 55 -25.54 4.04 1.31
N ALA A 56 -24.26 3.76 1.04
CA ALA A 56 -23.17 4.74 1.10
C ALA A 56 -22.89 5.40 -0.28
N PRO A 57 -22.42 6.67 -0.30
CA PRO A 57 -21.89 7.34 -1.49
C PRO A 57 -20.55 6.74 -1.95
N SER A 58 -20.15 7.06 -3.18
CA SER A 58 -19.01 6.49 -3.91
C SER A 58 -17.66 6.53 -3.16
N GLU A 59 -16.95 5.39 -3.15
CA GLU A 59 -15.64 5.12 -2.52
C GLU A 59 -14.57 6.20 -2.78
N SER A 60 -14.60 6.83 -3.95
CA SER A 60 -13.57 7.77 -4.41
C SER A 60 -13.55 9.10 -3.65
N SER A 61 -14.64 9.49 -3.00
CA SER A 61 -14.77 10.81 -2.35
C SER A 61 -14.26 10.90 -0.91
N LEU A 62 -13.94 9.77 -0.25
CA LEU A 62 -13.68 9.73 1.20
C LEU A 62 -12.22 9.42 1.58
N ILE A 63 -11.45 8.83 0.67
CA ILE A 63 -10.06 8.44 0.95
C ILE A 63 -9.12 9.48 0.34
N GLN A 64 -8.73 10.48 1.15
CA GLN A 64 -7.54 11.27 0.83
C GLN A 64 -6.30 10.40 1.04
N GLU A 65 -5.96 9.62 0.02
CA GLU A 65 -4.68 8.92 -0.03
C GLU A 65 -3.58 9.95 -0.27
N GLU A 66 -2.74 10.16 0.74
CA GLU A 66 -1.53 10.96 0.58
C GLU A 66 -0.46 10.06 -0.04
N LYS A 67 -0.10 10.34 -1.30
CA LYS A 67 0.96 9.63 -2.01
C LYS A 67 2.28 10.34 -1.81
N ARG A 68 3.27 9.63 -1.26
CA ARG A 68 4.66 10.10 -1.19
C ARG A 68 5.53 9.29 -2.13
N LYS A 69 6.18 9.97 -3.07
CA LYS A 69 7.21 9.35 -3.92
C LYS A 69 8.50 9.19 -3.13
N LEU A 70 9.01 7.96 -3.06
CA LEU A 70 10.25 7.63 -2.37
C LEU A 70 11.39 7.33 -3.34
N GLY A 71 11.08 6.79 -4.53
CA GLY A 71 12.10 6.38 -5.51
C GLY A 71 12.67 5.00 -5.18
N LEU A 72 14.00 4.88 -5.09
CA LEU A 72 14.67 3.62 -4.76
C LEU A 72 14.72 3.42 -3.24
N ILE A 73 14.12 2.33 -2.75
CA ILE A 73 14.11 1.99 -1.33
C ILE A 73 14.53 0.54 -1.08
N ILE A 74 15.01 0.29 0.14
CA ILE A 74 15.14 -1.04 0.70
C ILE A 74 14.20 -1.16 1.91
N LEU A 75 13.36 -2.19 1.91
CA LEU A 75 12.50 -2.55 3.03
C LEU A 75 13.16 -3.68 3.82
N ARG A 76 13.17 -3.55 5.15
CA ARG A 76 13.61 -4.63 6.05
C ARG A 76 12.51 -5.68 6.15
N GLY A 77 12.82 -6.94 5.85
CA GLY A 77 11.83 -8.02 5.72
C GLY A 77 11.06 -8.34 6.99
N GLU A 78 11.63 -8.09 8.17
CA GLU A 78 10.94 -8.16 9.46
C GLU A 78 9.66 -7.32 9.51
N HIS A 79 9.62 -6.19 8.78
CA HIS A 79 8.46 -5.31 8.76
C HIS A 79 7.44 -5.67 7.68
N VAL A 80 7.75 -6.61 6.79
CA VAL A 80 6.87 -6.97 5.67
C VAL A 80 5.87 -8.02 6.14
N ILE A 81 4.58 -7.71 6.03
CA ILE A 81 3.49 -8.65 6.32
C ILE A 81 3.15 -9.46 5.07
N SER A 82 2.91 -8.77 3.96
CA SER A 82 2.44 -9.39 2.74
C SER A 82 2.80 -8.60 1.50
N THR A 83 2.86 -9.29 0.38
CA THR A 83 3.07 -8.72 -0.95
C THR A 83 2.01 -9.21 -1.91
N THR A 84 1.54 -8.34 -2.79
CA THR A 84 0.58 -8.64 -3.86
C THR A 84 1.08 -8.09 -5.18
N ILE A 85 0.73 -8.76 -6.28
CA ILE A 85 1.11 -8.33 -7.63
C ILE A 85 0.09 -7.28 -8.08
N GLU A 86 0.57 -6.08 -8.41
CA GLU A 86 -0.30 -4.97 -8.83
C GLU A 86 -0.32 -4.79 -10.35
N ALA A 87 0.83 -4.93 -11.00
CA ALA A 87 0.96 -4.73 -12.44
C ALA A 87 2.11 -5.59 -12.99
N PRO A 88 2.13 -5.88 -14.30
CA PRO A 88 3.27 -6.51 -14.96
C PRO A 88 4.58 -5.69 -14.78
N PRO A 89 5.75 -6.28 -15.04
CA PRO A 89 7.03 -5.58 -15.04
C PRO A 89 7.05 -4.47 -16.10
N SER A 90 7.73 -3.35 -15.80
CA SER A 90 7.74 -2.17 -16.68
C SER A 90 8.66 -2.35 -17.89
N LYS A 91 9.70 -3.19 -17.73
CA LYS A 91 10.66 -3.55 -18.76
C LYS A 91 10.50 -5.03 -19.12
N PRO A 92 10.47 -5.40 -20.41
CA PRO A 92 10.62 -6.79 -20.80
C PRO A 92 11.99 -7.28 -20.32
N ILE A 93 12.00 -8.46 -19.69
CA ILE A 93 13.23 -9.15 -19.32
C ILE A 93 13.94 -9.47 -20.63
N ALA A 94 15.11 -8.84 -20.85
CA ALA A 94 15.96 -9.10 -22.01
C ALA A 94 16.63 -10.48 -21.91
#